data_AF-A0A8B8CMJ3-F1
#
_entry.id   AF-A0A8B8CMJ3-F1
#
_cell.length_a   1.000
_cell.length_b   1.000
_cell.length_c   1.000
_cell.angle_alpha   90.00
_cell.angle_beta   90.00
_cell.angle_gamma   90.00
#
_symmetry.space_group_name_H-M   'P 1'
#
loop_
_entity.id
_entity.type
_entity.pdbx_description
1 polymer ?
#
loop_
_entity_poly.entity_id
_entity_poly.type
_entity_poly.pdbx_seq_one_letter_code
_entity_poly.pdbx_strand_id
1 'polypeptide(L)'
;MTSAMLTKIQKKKLLQASADVMTQFLRKSGKARQQIQLLDDYTTRLTSQAIAAMKTGNKGRALQLLKRRCVADGIKHMYRQYRQTKLAQAQRLALSVAGSSGAYTPLPSRPQDNHTGVEEIQVEKFAQTMMVAQCNFSRDG
;
A
#
# COMPACT_ATOMS: atom_id res chain seq x y z
N MET A 1 -29.25 -32.07 -17.92
CA MET A 1 -29.08 -30.89 -17.03
C MET A 1 -29.11 -31.37 -15.59
N THR A 2 -27.98 -31.79 -15.03
CA THR A 2 -27.91 -32.40 -13.70
C THR A 2 -27.23 -31.44 -12.73
N SER A 3 -28.05 -30.82 -11.89
CA SER A 3 -27.64 -30.01 -10.74
C SER A 3 -26.83 -30.88 -9.78
N ALA A 4 -25.53 -30.62 -9.68
CA ALA A 4 -24.63 -31.36 -8.81
C ALA A 4 -24.92 -31.01 -7.33
N MET A 5 -25.71 -31.85 -6.66
CA MET A 5 -25.84 -31.83 -5.20
C MET A 5 -24.49 -32.24 -4.58
N LEU A 6 -23.69 -31.26 -4.18
CA LEU A 6 -22.53 -31.50 -3.32
C LEU A 6 -22.98 -32.19 -2.03
N THR A 7 -22.39 -33.34 -1.73
CA THR A 7 -22.63 -34.07 -0.47
C THR A 7 -22.24 -33.20 0.73
N LYS A 8 -22.86 -33.44 1.90
CA LYS A 8 -22.56 -32.70 3.15
C LYS A 8 -21.05 -32.65 3.46
N ILE A 9 -20.33 -33.73 3.15
CA ILE A 9 -18.87 -33.83 3.33
C ILE A 9 -18.11 -32.90 2.36
N GLN A 10 -18.51 -32.85 1.10
CA GLN A 10 -17.89 -31.95 0.11
C GLN A 10 -18.16 -30.47 0.44
N LYS A 11 -19.38 -30.13 0.90
CA LYS A 11 -19.69 -28.77 1.37
C LYS A 11 -18.83 -28.36 2.57
N LYS A 12 -18.65 -29.24 3.55
CA LYS A 12 -17.78 -28.98 4.71
C LYS A 12 -16.32 -28.74 4.29
N LYS A 13 -15.78 -29.57 3.39
CA LYS A 13 -14.42 -29.40 2.86
C LYS A 13 -14.24 -28.08 2.09
N LEU A 14 -15.24 -27.68 1.30
CA LEU A 14 -15.22 -26.42 0.54
C LEU A 14 -15.24 -25.18 1.47
N LEU A 15 -16.06 -25.22 2.52
CA LEU A 15 -16.11 -24.16 3.52
C LEU A 15 -14.79 -24.03 4.28
N GLN A 16 -14.19 -25.16 4.66
CA GLN A 16 -12.88 -25.19 5.31
C GLN A 16 -11.79 -24.58 4.43
N ALA A 17 -11.71 -25.01 3.17
CA ALA A 17 -10.74 -24.46 2.20
C ALA A 17 -10.92 -22.94 2.00
N SER A 18 -12.17 -22.47 1.97
CA SER A 18 -12.47 -21.04 1.84
C SER A 18 -12.06 -20.24 3.08
N ALA A 19 -12.26 -20.80 4.28
CA ALA A 19 -11.79 -20.21 5.53
C ALA A 19 -10.26 -20.12 5.61
N ASP A 20 -9.55 -21.15 5.13
CA ASP A 20 -8.09 -21.17 5.07
C ASP A 20 -7.55 -20.09 4.12
N VAL A 21 -8.15 -19.95 2.93
CA VAL A 21 -7.79 -18.91 1.97
C VAL A 21 -8.08 -17.50 2.51
N MET A 22 -9.23 -17.30 3.16
CA MET A 22 -9.56 -16.03 3.81
C MET A 22 -8.55 -15.67 4.89
N THR A 23 -8.19 -16.63 5.74
CA THR A 23 -7.17 -16.47 6.79
C THR A 23 -5.83 -16.08 6.18
N GLN A 24 -5.47 -16.67 5.03
CA GLN A 24 -4.25 -16.33 4.31
C GLN A 24 -4.25 -14.88 3.80
N PHE A 25 -5.37 -14.39 3.25
CA PHE A 25 -5.50 -13.00 2.80
C PHE A 25 -5.39 -12.01 3.95
N LEU A 26 -6.07 -12.28 5.08
CA LEU A 26 -6.00 -11.45 6.27
C LEU A 26 -4.58 -11.41 6.85
N ARG A 27 -3.90 -12.56 6.90
CA ARG A 27 -2.49 -12.64 7.34
C ARG A 27 -1.57 -11.81 6.44
N LYS A 28 -1.74 -11.89 5.12
CA LYS A 28 -0.96 -11.09 4.15
C LYS A 28 -1.23 -9.59 4.31
N SER A 29 -2.48 -9.20 4.54
CA SER A 29 -2.86 -7.80 4.84
C SER A 29 -2.23 -7.29 6.15
N GLY A 30 -2.21 -8.13 7.20
CA GLY A 30 -1.56 -7.82 8.47
C GLY A 30 -0.05 -7.61 8.32
N LYS A 31 0.64 -8.48 7.59
CA LYS A 31 2.07 -8.32 7.27
C LYS A 31 2.35 -7.04 6.49
N ALA A 32 1.52 -6.72 5.51
CA ALA A 32 1.66 -5.47 4.74
C ALA A 32 1.49 -4.23 5.64
N ARG A 33 0.57 -4.26 6.60
CA ARG A 33 0.41 -3.19 7.60
C ARG A 33 1.68 -2.99 8.45
N GLN A 34 2.30 -4.08 8.91
CA GLN A 34 3.55 -4.02 9.67
C GLN A 34 4.68 -3.38 8.84
N GLN A 35 4.79 -3.73 7.55
CA GLN A 35 5.79 -3.13 6.66
C GLN A 35 5.53 -1.63 6.44
N ILE A 36 4.28 -1.21 6.30
CA ILE A 36 3.93 0.22 6.22
C ILE A 36 4.41 0.97 7.47
N GLN A 37 4.18 0.42 8.66
CA GLN A 37 4.61 1.04 9.91
C GLN A 37 6.13 1.17 10.00
N LEU A 38 6.88 0.13 9.65
CA LEU A 38 8.35 0.19 9.58
C LEU A 38 8.85 1.26 8.61
N LEU A 39 8.16 1.44 7.47
CA LEU A 39 8.48 2.48 6.49
C LEU A 39 8.13 3.88 6.98
N ASP A 40 7.05 4.05 7.75
CA ASP A 40 6.70 5.33 8.39
C ASP A 40 7.76 5.74 9.44
N ASP A 41 8.24 4.80 10.25
CA ASP A 41 9.32 5.06 11.21
C ASP A 41 10.64 5.41 10.49
N TYR A 42 10.95 4.69 9.41
CA TYR A 42 12.14 4.92 8.61
C TYR A 42 12.12 6.27 7.89
N THR A 43 10.99 6.64 7.27
CA THR A 43 10.82 7.93 6.57
C THR A 43 10.86 9.11 7.54
N THR A 44 10.31 8.96 8.74
CA THR A 44 10.40 9.94 9.83
C THR A 44 11.85 10.17 10.27
N ARG A 45 12.62 9.08 10.41
CA ARG A 45 14.05 9.14 10.75
C ARG A 45 14.87 9.83 9.67
N LEU A 46 14.65 9.47 8.40
CA LEU A 46 15.33 10.10 7.27
C LEU A 46 15.01 11.59 7.17
N THR A 47 13.76 11.99 7.42
CA THR A 47 13.34 13.39 7.43
C THR A 47 14.07 14.17 8.52
N SER A 48 14.13 13.62 9.73
CA SER A 48 14.84 14.24 10.85
C SER A 48 16.33 14.42 10.57
N GLN A 49 16.98 13.39 10.00
CA GLN A 49 18.38 13.45 9.59
C GLN A 49 18.63 14.45 8.46
N ALA A 50 17.71 14.54 7.48
CA ALA A 50 17.82 15.48 6.37
C ALA A 50 17.72 16.93 6.89
N ILE A 51 16.78 17.21 7.80
CA ILE A 51 16.65 18.52 8.45
C ILE A 51 17.93 18.87 9.21
N ALA A 52 18.49 17.93 9.98
CA ALA A 52 19.74 18.16 10.70
C ALA A 52 20.90 18.48 9.74
N ALA A 53 21.05 17.71 8.65
CA ALA A 53 22.08 17.95 7.64
C ALA A 53 21.91 19.31 6.94
N MET A 54 20.68 19.74 6.68
CA MET A 54 20.38 21.08 6.15
C MET A 54 20.82 22.17 7.12
N LYS A 55 20.52 22.03 8.42
CA LYS A 55 20.91 22.99 9.46
C LYS A 55 22.43 23.13 9.60
N THR A 56 23.18 22.04 9.38
CA THR A 56 24.65 22.07 9.39
C THR A 56 25.26 22.46 8.05
N GLY A 57 24.47 22.95 7.08
CA GLY A 57 24.93 23.37 5.76
C GLY A 57 25.32 22.23 4.80
N ASN A 58 25.15 20.96 5.19
CA ASN A 58 25.52 19.80 4.39
C ASN A 58 24.36 19.40 3.45
N LYS A 59 24.16 20.24 2.43
CA LYS A 59 23.06 20.10 1.45
C LYS A 59 23.13 18.78 0.66
N GLY A 60 24.33 18.32 0.29
CA GLY A 60 24.51 17.07 -0.45
C GLY A 60 24.04 15.84 0.35
N ARG A 61 24.39 15.77 1.64
CA ARG A 61 23.92 14.72 2.54
C ARG A 61 22.41 14.80 2.75
N ALA A 62 21.85 16.00 2.92
CA ALA A 62 20.41 16.19 3.03
C ALA A 62 19.67 15.68 1.79
N LEU A 63 20.16 16.01 0.59
CA LEU A 63 19.59 15.55 -0.68
C LEU A 63 19.63 14.02 -0.80
N GLN A 64 20.75 13.40 -0.41
CA GLN A 64 20.87 11.94 -0.41
C GLN A 64 19.84 11.26 0.53
N LEU A 65 19.62 11.84 1.71
CA LEU A 65 18.62 11.34 2.67
C LEU A 65 17.20 11.49 2.14
N LEU A 66 16.88 12.62 1.50
CA LEU A 66 15.58 12.83 0.86
C LEU A 66 15.34 11.88 -0.32
N LYS A 67 16.38 11.57 -1.12
CA LYS A 67 16.29 10.55 -2.17
C LYS A 67 15.93 9.17 -1.60
N ARG A 68 16.58 8.76 -0.51
CA ARG A 68 16.27 7.49 0.19
C ARG A 68 14.85 7.48 0.75
N ARG A 69 14.39 8.62 1.27
CA ARG A 69 13.02 8.78 1.78
C ARG A 69 12.00 8.58 0.67
N CYS A 70 12.22 9.20 -0.50
CA CYS A 70 11.33 9.07 -1.64
C CYS A 70 11.15 7.60 -2.08
N VAL A 71 12.25 6.83 -2.15
CA VAL A 71 12.19 5.39 -2.44
C VAL A 71 11.35 4.65 -1.38
N ALA A 72 11.55 4.96 -0.10
CA ALA A 72 10.78 4.36 0.98
C ALA A 72 9.29 4.71 0.91
N ASP A 73 8.94 5.95 0.58
CA ASP A 73 7.55 6.39 0.38
C ASP A 73 6.91 5.66 -0.83
N GLY A 74 7.65 5.45 -1.91
CA GLY A 74 7.19 4.63 -3.04
C GLY A 74 6.90 3.18 -2.66
N ILE A 75 7.80 2.53 -1.91
CA ILE A 75 7.59 1.17 -1.40
C ILE A 75 6.38 1.12 -0.45
N LYS A 76 6.21 2.15 0.40
CA LYS A 76 5.07 2.26 1.31
C LYS A 76 3.75 2.31 0.54
N HIS A 77 3.70 3.08 -0.56
CA HIS A 77 2.53 3.14 -1.43
C HIS A 77 2.19 1.75 -2.01
N MET A 78 3.19 1.00 -2.47
CA MET A 78 3.00 -0.37 -2.97
C MET A 78 2.41 -1.30 -1.90
N TYR A 79 2.88 -1.23 -0.65
CA TYR A 79 2.30 -2.02 0.44
C TYR A 79 0.87 -1.59 0.79
N ARG A 80 0.52 -0.29 0.69
CA ARG A 80 -0.85 0.18 0.89
C ARG A 80 -1.79 -0.42 -0.17
N GLN A 81 -1.41 -0.37 -1.44
CA GLN A 81 -2.16 -0.97 -2.54
C GLN A 81 -2.29 -2.50 -2.39
N TYR A 82 -1.20 -3.17 -2.05
CA TYR A 82 -1.21 -4.62 -1.81
C TYR A 82 -2.16 -5.00 -0.67
N ARG A 83 -2.12 -4.24 0.44
CA ARG A 83 -3.00 -4.44 1.59
C ARG A 83 -4.47 -4.29 1.21
N GLN A 84 -4.82 -3.22 0.51
CA GLN A 84 -6.19 -2.99 0.03
C GLN A 84 -6.65 -4.13 -0.88
N THR A 85 -5.80 -4.58 -1.80
CA THR A 85 -6.09 -5.70 -2.69
C THR A 85 -6.38 -6.99 -1.91
N LYS A 86 -5.59 -7.29 -0.88
CA LYS A 86 -5.80 -8.49 -0.05
C LYS A 86 -7.08 -8.42 0.78
N LEU A 87 -7.43 -7.24 1.29
CA LEU A 87 -8.71 -7.04 1.99
C LEU A 87 -9.90 -7.20 1.04
N ALA A 88 -9.83 -6.63 -0.16
CA ALA A 88 -10.87 -6.79 -1.17
C ALA A 88 -11.05 -8.26 -1.59
N GLN A 89 -9.96 -9.02 -1.73
CA GLN A 89 -10.01 -10.46 -2.00
C GLN A 89 -10.68 -11.24 -0.86
N ALA A 90 -10.39 -10.90 0.40
CA ALA A 90 -11.05 -11.51 1.55
C ALA A 90 -12.55 -11.19 1.59
N GLN A 91 -12.94 -9.94 1.32
CA GLN A 91 -14.34 -9.52 1.26
C GLN A 91 -15.11 -10.24 0.14
N ARG A 92 -14.56 -10.30 -1.07
CA ARG A 92 -15.17 -11.03 -2.19
C ARG A 92 -15.38 -12.50 -1.87
N LEU A 93 -14.38 -13.13 -1.24
CA LEU A 93 -14.49 -14.52 -0.82
C LEU A 93 -15.58 -14.71 0.24
N ALA A 94 -15.65 -13.82 1.24
CA ALA A 94 -16.71 -13.86 2.25
C ALA A 94 -18.12 -13.79 1.64
N LEU A 95 -18.33 -12.86 0.69
CA LEU A 95 -19.60 -12.69 0.00
C LEU A 95 -19.95 -13.91 -0.87
N SER A 96 -18.96 -14.53 -1.53
CA SER A 96 -19.18 -15.75 -2.32
C SER A 96 -19.56 -16.95 -1.45
N VAL A 97 -18.96 -17.08 -0.26
CA VAL A 97 -19.24 -18.19 0.68
C VAL A 97 -20.59 -18.03 1.37
N ALA A 98 -21.00 -16.78 1.66
CA ALA A 98 -22.29 -16.48 2.27
C ALA A 98 -23.50 -16.74 1.36
N GLY A 99 -23.30 -17.13 0.10
CA GLY A 99 -24.38 -17.44 -0.84
C GLY A 99 -25.19 -16.22 -1.30
N SER A 100 -24.71 -15.02 -0.99
CA SER A 100 -25.28 -13.75 -1.44
C SER A 100 -24.99 -13.54 -2.94
N SER A 101 -25.79 -14.20 -3.79
CA SER A 101 -25.95 -13.89 -5.22
C SER A 101 -27.04 -12.83 -5.47
N GLY A 102 -27.47 -12.09 -4.45
CA GLY A 102 -28.52 -11.09 -4.55
C GLY A 102 -28.13 -9.83 -3.77
N ALA A 103 -28.42 -8.68 -4.39
CA ALA A 103 -28.03 -7.32 -4.00
C ALA A 103 -26.57 -6.97 -4.28
N TYR A 104 -26.37 -6.40 -5.48
CA TYR A 104 -25.42 -5.31 -5.66
C TYR A 104 -25.73 -4.23 -4.60
N THR A 105 -25.13 -4.31 -3.42
CA THR A 105 -24.77 -3.10 -2.70
C THR A 105 -23.56 -2.55 -3.44
N PRO A 106 -23.61 -1.31 -3.96
CA PRO A 106 -22.40 -0.66 -4.43
C PRO A 106 -21.38 -0.83 -3.31
N LEU A 107 -20.18 -1.32 -3.66
CA LEU A 107 -19.01 -1.14 -2.82
C LEU A 107 -19.11 0.29 -2.26
N PRO A 108 -18.85 0.53 -0.95
CA PRO A 108 -18.63 1.89 -0.49
C PRO A 108 -17.66 2.46 -1.50
N SER A 109 -18.11 3.49 -2.22
CA SER A 109 -17.32 4.18 -3.21
C SER A 109 -15.95 4.31 -2.59
N ARG A 110 -14.93 3.83 -3.32
CA ARG A 110 -13.50 4.13 -3.11
C ARG A 110 -13.46 5.35 -2.21
N PRO A 111 -12.99 5.29 -0.94
CA PRO A 111 -12.91 6.51 -0.17
C PRO A 111 -12.20 7.45 -1.12
N GLN A 112 -12.93 8.50 -1.52
CA GLN A 112 -12.40 9.50 -2.40
C GLN A 112 -11.43 10.21 -1.48
N ASP A 113 -10.30 9.54 -1.27
CA ASP A 113 -9.14 10.09 -0.67
C ASP A 113 -8.81 11.16 -1.68
N ASN A 114 -9.35 12.35 -1.42
CA ASN A 114 -8.97 13.64 -2.01
C ASN A 114 -7.47 13.94 -1.75
N HIS A 115 -6.72 12.92 -1.35
CA HIS A 115 -5.33 12.83 -0.98
C HIS A 115 -4.55 12.06 -2.07
N THR A 116 -5.20 11.22 -2.88
CA THR A 116 -4.52 10.50 -3.98
C THR A 116 -4.02 11.46 -5.06
N GLY A 117 -4.85 12.44 -5.45
CA GLY A 117 -4.43 13.48 -6.40
C GLY A 117 -3.44 14.48 -5.80
N VAL A 118 -3.55 14.76 -4.50
CA VAL A 118 -2.62 15.66 -3.81
C VAL A 118 -1.25 14.99 -3.63
N GLU A 119 -1.20 13.70 -3.27
CA GLU A 119 0.06 12.94 -3.15
C GLU A 119 0.71 12.69 -4.52
N GLU A 120 -0.04 12.34 -5.57
CA GLU A 120 0.53 12.21 -6.93
C GLU A 120 1.13 13.53 -7.43
N ILE A 121 0.39 14.64 -7.30
CA ILE A 121 0.87 15.98 -7.69
C ILE A 121 2.04 16.42 -6.81
N GLN A 122 2.04 16.08 -5.52
CA GLN A 122 3.15 16.40 -4.61
C GLN A 122 4.38 15.55 -4.90
N VAL A 123 4.24 14.27 -5.22
CA VAL A 123 5.35 13.38 -5.58
C VAL A 123 5.95 13.82 -6.91
N GLU A 124 5.14 14.20 -7.90
CA GLU A 124 5.61 14.68 -9.20
C GLU A 124 6.32 16.04 -9.07
N LYS A 125 5.72 17.02 -8.39
CA LYS A 125 6.37 18.32 -8.11
C LYS A 125 7.64 18.16 -7.28
N PHE A 126 7.66 17.22 -6.33
CA PHE A 126 8.84 16.94 -5.52
C PHE A 126 9.94 16.23 -6.32
N ALA A 127 9.60 15.27 -7.18
CA ALA A 127 10.53 14.63 -8.10
C ALA A 127 11.14 15.65 -9.08
N GLN A 128 10.33 16.57 -9.61
CA GLN A 128 10.79 17.71 -10.41
C GLN A 128 11.76 18.60 -9.62
N THR A 129 11.42 18.94 -8.37
CA THR A 129 12.27 19.77 -7.50
C THR A 129 13.61 19.09 -7.20
N MET A 130 13.57 17.78 -6.91
CA MET A 130 14.77 16.96 -6.68
C MET A 130 15.64 16.87 -7.93
N MET A 131 15.03 16.70 -9.11
CA MET A 131 15.73 16.66 -10.39
C MET A 131 16.40 18.00 -10.70
N VAL A 132 15.69 19.12 -10.53
CA VAL A 132 16.27 20.48 -10.69
C VAL A 132 17.41 20.71 -9.70
N ALA A 133 17.24 20.33 -8.43
CA ALA A 133 18.30 20.45 -7.42
C ALA A 133 19.54 19.60 -7.76
N GLN A 134 19.34 18.39 -8.31
CA GLN A 134 20.41 17.51 -8.76
C GLN A 134 21.13 18.08 -9.99
N CYS A 135 20.38 18.60 -10.97
CA CYS A 135 20.95 19.26 -12.15
C CYS A 135 21.76 20.50 -11.79
N ASN A 136 21.28 21.34 -10.85
CA ASN A 136 22.00 22.53 -10.40
C ASN A 136 23.28 22.17 -9.64
N PHE A 137 23.24 21.15 -8.77
CA PHE A 137 24.42 20.67 -8.06
C PHE A 137 25.53 20.17 -9.00
N SER A 138 25.15 19.53 -10.12
CA SER A 138 26.10 19.04 -11.13
C SER A 138 26.61 20.10 -12.10
N ARG A 139 26.06 21.32 -12.09
CA ARG A 139 26.44 22.40 -13.01
C ARG A 139 27.48 23.37 -12.43
N ASP A 140 27.52 23.48 -11.10
CA ASP A 140 28.41 24.38 -10.35
C ASP A 140 29.52 23.62 -9.60
N GLY A 141 29.69 22.31 -9.86
CA GLY A 141 30.67 21.42 -9.21
C GLY A 141 31.64 20.79 -10.20
#